data_AF-A0A9W6RPJ0-F1
#
_entry.id   AF-A0A9W6RPJ0-F1
#
_cell.length_a   1.000
_cell.length_b   1.000
_cell.length_c   1.000
_cell.angle_alpha   90.00
_cell.angle_beta   90.00
_cell.angle_gamma   90.00
#
_symmetry.space_group_name_H-M   'P 1'
#
loop_
_entity.id
_entity.type
_entity.pdbx_description
1 polymer ?
#
loop_
_entity_poly.entity_id
_entity_poly.type
_entity_poly.pdbx_seq_one_letter_code
_entity_poly.pdbx_strand_id
1 'polypeptide(L)'
;MTRRYPRRRLRRSADIVFTATVRAEELRFHAVPDTSVEFTGDADAESTSGSVRTNLPDQVAESVVYRDVRIDYAIAAKLRREDRAGDSRPALGQQLQSTEALPPFEK
;
A
#
# COMPACT_ATOMS: atom_id res chain seq x y z
N MET A 1 -2.44 16.65 -11.39
CA MET A 1 -1.15 15.95 -11.31
C MET A 1 -1.39 14.46 -11.59
N THR A 2 -0.82 13.89 -12.65
CA THR A 2 -0.85 12.43 -12.81
C THR A 2 0.26 11.82 -11.95
N ARG A 3 -0.12 11.19 -10.83
CA ARG A 3 0.82 10.34 -10.09
C ARG A 3 1.18 9.16 -11.00
N ARG A 4 2.47 8.83 -11.05
CA ARG A 4 2.99 7.79 -11.95
C ARG A 4 2.39 6.44 -11.58
N TYR A 5 1.96 5.68 -12.59
CA TYR A 5 1.38 4.36 -12.39
C TYR A 5 2.26 3.48 -11.45
N PRO A 6 1.67 2.85 -10.42
CA PRO A 6 2.41 2.03 -9.46
C PRO A 6 3.28 0.98 -10.16
N ARG A 7 4.59 0.97 -9.84
CA ARG A 7 5.54 0.03 -10.43
C ARG A 7 5.12 -1.42 -10.12
N ARG A 8 5.42 -2.35 -11.04
CA ARG A 8 5.08 -3.78 -10.90
C ARG A 8 5.56 -4.40 -9.58
N ARG A 9 6.73 -4.00 -9.05
CA ARG A 9 7.23 -4.49 -7.76
C ARG A 9 6.30 -4.08 -6.62
N LEU A 10 5.94 -2.80 -6.55
CA LEU A 10 5.05 -2.27 -5.53
C LEU A 10 3.65 -2.89 -5.61
N ARG A 11 3.08 -3.04 -6.81
CA ARG A 11 1.80 -3.74 -6.99
C ARG A 11 1.82 -5.20 -6.54
N ARG A 12 2.98 -5.87 -6.53
CA ARG A 12 3.07 -7.27 -6.08
C ARG A 12 3.30 -7.40 -4.58
N SER A 13 3.83 -6.37 -3.93
CA SER A 13 4.08 -6.35 -2.49
C SER A 13 3.07 -5.53 -1.70
N ALA A 14 2.09 -4.92 -2.38
CA ALA A 14 0.98 -4.22 -1.76
C ALA A 14 -0.01 -5.20 -1.13
N ASP A 15 -0.54 -4.84 0.03
CA ASP A 15 -1.54 -5.63 0.74
C ASP A 15 -2.91 -5.52 0.08
N ILE A 16 -3.20 -4.35 -0.52
CA ILE A 16 -4.39 -4.11 -1.32
C ILE A 16 -3.99 -3.52 -2.68
N VAL A 17 -4.50 -4.11 -3.75
CA VAL A 17 -4.38 -3.57 -5.10
C VAL A 17 -5.76 -3.42 -5.71
N PHE A 18 -6.08 -2.20 -6.11
CA PHE A 18 -7.26 -1.89 -6.92
C PHE A 18 -6.81 -1.44 -8.30
N THR A 19 -7.44 -1.96 -9.35
CA THR A 19 -7.14 -1.55 -10.73
C THR A 19 -8.41 -1.31 -11.52
N ALA A 20 -8.38 -0.33 -12.40
CA ALA A 20 -9.44 -0.05 -13.35
C ALA A 20 -8.86 0.23 -14.73
N THR A 21 -9.53 -0.28 -15.77
CA THR A 21 -9.24 0.07 -17.16
C THR A 21 -10.49 0.69 -17.76
N VAL A 22 -10.35 1.91 -18.27
CA VAL A 22 -11.41 2.64 -18.97
C VAL A 22 -11.03 2.77 -20.44
N ARG A 23 -11.98 2.51 -21.33
CA ARG A 23 -11.85 2.70 -22.78
C ARG A 23 -13.06 3.48 -23.28
N ALA A 24 -12.81 4.43 -24.18
CA ALA A 24 -13.86 5.19 -24.83
C ALA A 24 -13.42 5.59 -26.24
N GLU A 25 -14.34 5.47 -27.21
CA GLU A 25 -14.13 6.00 -28.56
C GLU A 25 -14.16 7.53 -28.53
N GLU A 26 -15.09 8.12 -27.78
CA GLU A 26 -15.17 9.55 -27.50
C GLU A 26 -15.37 9.79 -26.00
N LEU A 27 -14.63 10.75 -25.44
CA LEU A 27 -14.76 11.21 -24.06
C LEU A 27 -14.79 12.73 -24.02
N ARG A 28 -15.80 13.30 -23.35
CA ARG A 28 -15.91 14.75 -23.13
C ARG A 28 -16.15 15.03 -21.66
N PHE A 29 -15.37 15.93 -21.10
CA PHE A 29 -15.57 16.44 -19.75
C PHE A 29 -16.47 17.68 -19.79
N HIS A 30 -17.61 17.61 -19.12
CA HIS A 30 -18.51 18.75 -18.94
C HIS A 30 -17.97 19.78 -17.94
N ALA A 31 -17.12 19.33 -17.03
CA ALA A 31 -16.34 20.15 -16.11
C ALA A 31 -15.01 19.45 -15.86
N VAL A 32 -13.93 20.21 -15.68
CA VAL A 32 -12.62 19.64 -15.33
C VAL A 32 -12.71 19.03 -13.93
N PRO A 33 -12.41 17.74 -13.74
CA PRO A 33 -12.58 17.09 -12.44
C PRO A 33 -11.46 17.53 -11.49
N ASP A 34 -11.83 17.83 -10.25
CA ASP A 34 -10.89 17.90 -9.13
C ASP A 34 -10.78 16.51 -8.49
N THR A 35 -9.58 15.93 -8.48
CA THR A 35 -9.36 14.55 -8.04
C THR A 35 -8.18 14.46 -7.09
N SER A 36 -8.42 13.89 -5.92
CA SER A 36 -7.38 13.53 -4.95
C SER A 36 -7.50 12.06 -4.55
N VAL A 37 -6.39 11.48 -4.11
CA VAL A 37 -6.37 10.18 -3.42
C VAL A 37 -5.52 10.32 -2.18
N GLU A 38 -6.12 9.94 -1.08
CA GLU A 38 -5.54 10.00 0.25
C GLU A 38 -5.41 8.59 0.82
N PHE A 39 -4.28 8.35 1.48
CA PHE A 39 -4.02 7.14 2.24
C PHE A 39 -3.97 7.53 3.71
N THR A 40 -4.81 6.93 4.53
CA THR A 40 -5.02 7.30 5.94
C THR A 40 -4.78 6.11 6.86
N GLY A 41 -4.73 6.37 8.18
CA GLY A 41 -4.46 5.34 9.19
C GLY A 41 -3.07 4.73 9.05
N ASP A 42 -2.99 3.41 9.10
CA ASP A 42 -1.74 2.65 9.08
C ASP A 42 -1.17 2.43 7.67
N ALA A 43 -1.53 3.29 6.72
CA ALA A 43 -0.98 3.22 5.38
C ALA A 43 0.53 3.54 5.39
N ASP A 44 1.30 2.66 4.79
CA ASP A 44 2.73 2.83 4.58
C ASP A 44 3.01 3.96 3.59
N ALA A 45 4.15 4.64 3.75
CA ALA A 45 4.57 5.74 2.88
C ALA A 45 4.80 5.30 1.42
N GLU A 46 5.04 4.00 1.18
CA GLU A 46 5.12 3.44 -0.17
C GLU A 46 3.74 3.30 -0.85
N SER A 47 2.63 3.50 -0.14
CA SER A 47 1.29 3.48 -0.73
C SER A 47 1.15 4.55 -1.81
N THR A 48 0.65 4.17 -2.98
CA THR A 48 0.56 5.09 -4.11
C THR A 48 -0.56 4.75 -5.06
N SER A 49 -0.99 5.76 -5.81
CA SER A 49 -1.99 5.63 -6.87
C SER A 49 -1.51 6.33 -8.13
N GLY A 50 -2.04 5.95 -9.30
CA GLY A 50 -1.65 6.58 -10.55
C GLY A 50 -2.30 5.99 -11.79
N SER A 51 -2.22 6.72 -12.90
CA SER A 51 -2.71 6.28 -14.22
C SER A 51 -1.61 6.23 -15.28
N VAL A 52 -1.76 5.34 -16.25
CA VAL A 52 -1.24 5.51 -17.61
C VAL A 52 -2.40 5.94 -18.51
N ARG A 53 -2.18 6.95 -19.34
CA ARG A 53 -3.19 7.53 -20.23
C ARG A 53 -2.70 7.49 -21.67
N THR A 54 -3.58 7.10 -22.58
CA THR A 54 -3.38 7.19 -24.04
C THR A 54 -4.44 8.12 -24.60
N ASN A 55 -4.01 9.06 -25.45
CA ASN A 55 -4.86 10.11 -26.07
C ASN A 55 -5.64 10.98 -25.08
N LEU A 56 -5.15 11.08 -23.84
CA LEU A 56 -5.72 11.95 -22.82
C LEU A 56 -4.58 12.63 -22.05
N PRO A 57 -4.51 13.98 -22.04
CA PRO A 57 -3.48 14.70 -21.33
C PRO A 57 -3.63 14.58 -19.80
N ASP A 58 -2.59 14.98 -19.08
CA ASP A 58 -2.62 15.04 -17.62
C ASP A 58 -3.63 16.07 -17.10
N GLN A 59 -3.68 17.24 -17.77
CA GLN A 59 -4.69 18.27 -17.55
C GLN A 59 -5.67 18.25 -18.71
N VAL A 60 -6.90 17.84 -18.42
CA VAL A 60 -8.00 17.86 -19.39
C VAL A 60 -8.63 19.25 -19.43
N ALA A 61 -9.27 19.57 -20.55
CA ALA A 61 -10.01 20.80 -20.76
C ALA A 61 -11.51 20.53 -20.83
N GLU A 62 -12.29 21.51 -20.39
CA GLU A 62 -13.74 21.47 -20.48
C GLU A 62 -14.19 21.46 -21.95
N SER A 63 -15.25 20.69 -22.25
CA SER A 63 -15.91 20.63 -23.55
C SER A 63 -15.06 20.16 -24.75
N VAL A 64 -13.81 19.74 -24.53
CA VAL A 64 -12.98 19.09 -25.55
C VAL A 64 -13.36 17.62 -25.70
N VAL A 65 -13.50 17.17 -26.95
CA VAL A 65 -13.71 15.75 -27.28
C VAL A 65 -12.36 15.08 -27.49
N TYR A 66 -12.04 14.13 -26.62
CA TYR A 66 -10.90 13.24 -26.75
C TYR A 66 -11.33 11.96 -27.45
N ARG A 67 -10.47 11.42 -28.32
CA ARG A 67 -10.78 10.25 -29.15
C ARG A 67 -9.83 9.09 -28.84
N ASP A 68 -10.34 7.88 -28.97
CA ASP A 68 -9.57 6.64 -28.77
C ASP A 68 -8.84 6.64 -27.42
N VAL A 69 -9.58 6.97 -26.36
CA VAL A 69 -9.05 7.14 -25.01
C VAL A 69 -8.90 5.79 -24.33
N ARG A 70 -7.75 5.60 -23.69
CA ARG A 70 -7.51 4.52 -22.73
C ARG A 70 -6.89 5.07 -21.45
N ILE A 71 -7.43 4.64 -20.31
CA ILE A 71 -6.90 4.96 -18.99
C ILE A 71 -6.74 3.65 -18.24
N ASP A 72 -5.50 3.34 -17.84
CA ASP A 72 -5.20 2.25 -16.91
C ASP A 72 -4.84 2.87 -15.56
N TYR A 73 -5.67 2.67 -14.55
CA TYR A 73 -5.50 3.20 -13.21
C TYR A 73 -5.16 2.09 -12.21
N ALA A 74 -4.34 2.42 -11.22
CA ALA A 74 -4.11 1.53 -10.09
C ALA A 74 -3.93 2.31 -8.78
N ILE A 75 -4.40 1.70 -7.70
CA ILE A 75 -4.09 2.03 -6.31
C ILE A 75 -3.37 0.82 -5.74
N ALA A 76 -2.21 1.04 -5.14
CA ALA A 76 -1.43 0.04 -4.42
C ALA A 76 -1.24 0.55 -2.99
N ALA A 77 -1.97 -0.02 -2.04
CA ALA A 77 -1.92 0.36 -0.63
C ALA A 77 -1.15 -0.70 0.16
N LYS A 78 -0.29 -0.22 1.06
CA LYS A 78 0.51 -1.05 1.95
C LYS A 78 0.19 -0.71 3.39
N LEU A 79 0.18 -1.70 4.26
CA LEU A 79 0.14 -1.50 5.70
C LEU A 79 1.56 -1.25 6.20
N ARG A 80 1.72 -0.26 7.08
CA ARG A 80 2.93 -0.12 7.88
C ARG A 80 3.10 -1.40 8.65
N ARG A 81 4.28 -2.00 8.52
CA ARG A 81 4.65 -3.08 9.43
C ARG A 81 5.23 -2.43 10.66
N GLU A 82 4.58 -2.62 11.79
CA GLU A 82 5.24 -2.46 13.06
C GLU A 82 6.39 -3.46 13.07
N ASP A 83 7.63 -2.95 13.20
CA ASP A 83 8.73 -3.81 13.59
C ASP A 83 8.26 -4.53 14.85
N ARG A 84 8.10 -5.86 14.78
CA ARG A 84 7.86 -6.66 15.98
C ARG A 84 9.13 -6.66 16.82
N ALA A 85 9.46 -5.52 17.42
CA ALA A 85 10.36 -5.43 18.53
C ALA A 85 9.63 -6.05 19.72
N GLY A 86 9.80 -7.36 19.93
CA GLY A 86 9.47 -7.98 21.22
C GLY A 86 8.56 -9.21 21.24
N ASP A 87 8.49 -10.04 20.19
CA ASP A 87 8.09 -11.45 20.41
C ASP A 87 9.34 -12.30 20.69
N SER A 88 10.14 -11.87 21.67
CA SER A 88 11.06 -12.78 22.35
C SER A 88 10.23 -13.59 23.33
N ARG A 89 9.53 -14.63 22.85
CA ARG A 89 9.11 -15.71 23.74
C ARG A 89 10.39 -16.28 24.36
N PRO A 90 10.61 -16.20 25.68
CA PRO A 90 11.72 -16.91 26.28
C PRO A 90 11.51 -18.40 25.96
N ALA A 91 12.53 -19.04 25.42
CA ALA A 91 12.52 -20.48 25.22
C ALA A 91 12.27 -21.14 26.58
N LEU A 92 11.07 -21.69 26.78
CA LEU A 92 10.78 -22.63 27.87
C LEU A 92 11.64 -23.87 27.61
N GLY A 93 12.87 -23.88 28.13
CA GLY A 93 13.79 -24.97 27.81
C GLY A 93 15.12 -25.02 28.55
N GLN A 94 15.42 -24.14 29.50
CA GLN A 94 16.63 -24.28 30.34
C GLN A 94 16.39 -23.80 31.76
N GLN A 95 15.60 -24.53 32.53
CA GLN A 95 15.66 -24.46 33.99
C GLN A 95 15.46 -25.84 34.60
N LEU A 96 16.40 -26.75 34.33
CA LEU A 96 16.63 -27.96 35.13
C LEU A 96 18.14 -28.24 35.16
N GLN A 97 18.87 -27.48 35.96
CA GLN A 97 20.00 -28.01 36.70
C GLN A 97 19.89 -27.53 38.15
N SER A 98 19.18 -28.35 38.94
CA SER A 98 19.41 -28.60 40.36
C SER A 98 20.93 -28.73 40.58
N THR A 99 21.55 -28.20 41.64
CA THR A 99 21.30 -28.55 43.04
C THR A 99 22.12 -27.58 43.90
N GLU A 100 21.51 -26.94 44.89
CA GLU A 100 22.27 -26.40 46.03
C GLU A 100 21.66 -26.99 47.31
N ALA A 101 22.52 -27.63 48.09
CA ALA A 101 22.16 -28.42 49.27
C ALA A 101 21.70 -27.52 50.42
N LEU A 102 20.65 -27.93 51.12
CA LEU A 102 20.21 -27.30 52.37
C LEU A 102 21.25 -27.52 53.47
N PRO A 103 21.58 -26.52 54.31
CA PRO A 103 22.44 -26.74 55.46
C PRO A 103 21.69 -27.52 56.56
N PRO A 104 22.40 -28.26 57.42
CA PRO A 104 21.76 -29.02 58.49
C PRO A 104 21.22 -28.10 59.59
N PHE A 105 20.08 -28.47 60.16
CA PHE A 105 19.53 -27.86 61.37
C PHE A 105 20.36 -28.31 62.60
N GLU A 106 20.92 -27.36 63.36
CA GLU A 106 21.45 -27.62 64.70
C GLU A 106 20.29 -27.75 65.71
N LYS A 107 20.50 -28.59 66.74
CA LYS A 107 19.56 -28.86 67.85
C LYS A 107 19.74 -27.87 69.00
#